data_AF-A0A1G9YD00-F1
#
_entry.id   AF-A0A1G9YD00-F1
#
_cell.length_a   1.000
_cell.length_b   1.000
_cell.length_c   1.000
_cell.angle_alpha   90.00
_cell.angle_beta   90.00
_cell.angle_gamma   90.00
#
_symmetry.space_group_name_H-M   'P 1'
#
loop_
_entity.id
_entity.type
_entity.pdbx_description
1 polymer ?
#
loop_
_entity_poly.entity_id
_entity_poly.type
_entity_poly.pdbx_seq_one_letter_code
_entity_poly.pdbx_strand_id
1 'polypeptide(L)'
;MAKAIRQIKKEGRTREEEQAEAVAGIVRELADNSEAILTMISIVKNLHEMGALDTLSALIEKRNDVGVIAVQQLNKPQMHKTIKNGINAFNFLGTLNPDQLKTMLSGLSKGMERAADSAENEETPSLWQLGKSMRTPETRATMAMMMEFLQGMGEGLNEVPRHNK
;
A
#
# COMPACT_ATOMS: atom_id res chain seq x y z
N MET A 1 -69.08 -29.05 -19.93
CA MET A 1 -68.00 -29.41 -18.98
C MET A 1 -66.66 -29.08 -19.63
N ALA A 2 -65.90 -28.12 -19.08
CA ALA A 2 -64.62 -27.68 -19.65
C ALA A 2 -63.50 -28.69 -19.31
N LYS A 3 -62.69 -29.07 -20.31
CA LYS A 3 -61.54 -29.99 -20.12
C LYS A 3 -60.37 -29.24 -19.47
N ALA A 4 -59.71 -29.92 -18.53
CA ALA A 4 -58.57 -29.38 -17.80
C ALA A 4 -57.36 -29.14 -18.72
N ILE A 5 -56.81 -27.92 -18.67
CA ILE A 5 -55.55 -27.56 -19.30
C ILE A 5 -54.43 -28.16 -18.43
N ARG A 6 -53.83 -29.27 -18.88
CA ARG A 6 -52.67 -29.91 -18.23
C ARG A 6 -51.49 -29.89 -19.18
N GLN A 7 -50.95 -28.72 -19.46
CA GLN A 7 -49.60 -28.61 -20.01
C GLN A 7 -49.10 -27.18 -19.83
N ILE A 8 -48.39 -26.96 -18.71
CA ILE A 8 -47.51 -25.79 -18.59
C ILE A 8 -46.25 -26.17 -19.36
N LYS A 9 -46.16 -25.75 -20.63
CA LYS A 9 -44.88 -25.76 -21.36
C LYS A 9 -44.00 -24.72 -20.67
N LYS A 10 -43.04 -25.18 -19.87
CA LYS A 10 -41.91 -24.36 -19.45
C LYS A 10 -41.00 -24.28 -20.67
N GLU A 11 -41.12 -23.22 -21.45
CA GLU A 11 -40.13 -22.92 -22.49
C GLU A 11 -38.77 -22.79 -21.79
N GLY A 12 -37.90 -23.76 -22.03
CA GLY A 12 -36.51 -23.68 -21.60
C GLY A 12 -35.85 -22.55 -22.37
N ARG A 13 -35.30 -21.59 -21.63
CA ARG A 13 -34.59 -20.44 -22.17
C ARG A 13 -33.61 -20.89 -23.25
N THR A 14 -33.67 -20.26 -24.41
CA THR A 14 -32.75 -20.56 -25.50
C THR A 14 -31.36 -20.02 -25.17
N ARG A 15 -30.30 -20.64 -25.68
CA ARG A 15 -28.91 -20.17 -25.43
C ARG A 15 -28.69 -18.71 -25.85
N GLU A 16 -29.43 -18.24 -26.85
CA GLU A 16 -29.39 -16.84 -27.30
C GLU A 16 -30.02 -15.89 -26.27
N GLU A 17 -31.13 -16.28 -25.63
CA GLU A 17 -31.75 -15.50 -24.56
C GLU A 17 -30.89 -15.46 -23.29
N GLU A 18 -30.20 -16.57 -22.95
CA GLU A 18 -29.26 -16.61 -21.82
C GLU A 18 -28.01 -15.74 -22.08
N GLN A 19 -27.49 -15.74 -23.31
CA GLN A 19 -26.37 -14.86 -23.69
C GLN A 19 -26.78 -13.39 -23.69
N ALA A 20 -27.96 -13.07 -24.21
CA ALA A 20 -28.48 -11.71 -24.22
C ALA A 20 -28.67 -11.16 -22.80
N GLU A 21 -29.18 -11.98 -21.87
CA GLU A 21 -29.35 -11.58 -20.48
C GLU A 21 -28.02 -11.46 -19.74
N ALA A 22 -27.05 -12.35 -20.00
CA ALA A 22 -25.71 -12.26 -19.43
C ALA A 22 -24.98 -10.99 -19.88
N VAL A 23 -25.07 -10.65 -21.16
CA VAL A 23 -24.51 -9.40 -21.70
C VAL A 23 -25.20 -8.19 -21.10
N ALA A 24 -26.54 -8.20 -21.00
CA ALA A 24 -27.29 -7.11 -20.38
C ALA A 24 -26.93 -6.94 -18.88
N GLY A 25 -26.70 -8.04 -18.17
CA GLY A 25 -26.25 -8.03 -16.78
C GLY A 25 -24.85 -7.42 -16.63
N ILE A 26 -23.91 -7.79 -17.49
CA ILE A 26 -22.56 -7.21 -17.52
C ILE A 26 -22.63 -5.71 -17.85
N VAL A 27 -23.40 -5.32 -18.87
CA VAL A 27 -23.56 -3.91 -19.25
C VAL A 27 -24.15 -3.09 -18.11
N ARG A 28 -25.10 -3.65 -17.36
CA ARG A 28 -25.70 -2.99 -16.20
C ARG A 28 -24.69 -2.79 -15.07
N GLU A 29 -23.95 -3.84 -14.70
CA GLU A 29 -22.92 -3.76 -13.67
C GLU A 29 -21.81 -2.77 -14.05
N LEU A 30 -21.44 -2.73 -15.34
CA LEU A 30 -20.47 -1.76 -15.87
C LEU A 30 -21.02 -0.32 -15.85
N ALA A 31 -22.32 -0.13 -16.11
CA ALA A 31 -22.95 1.19 -16.05
C ALA A 31 -23.04 1.71 -14.61
N ASP A 32 -23.43 0.84 -13.67
CA ASP A 32 -23.55 1.15 -12.25
C ASP A 32 -22.18 1.46 -11.60
N ASN A 33 -21.09 0.93 -12.17
CA ASN A 33 -19.70 1.17 -11.72
C ASN A 33 -18.87 1.99 -12.71
N SER A 34 -19.53 2.76 -13.59
CA SER A 34 -18.90 3.42 -14.74
C SER A 34 -17.71 4.32 -14.38
N GLU A 35 -17.77 5.04 -13.26
CA GLU A 35 -16.67 5.90 -12.79
C GLU A 35 -15.41 5.09 -12.43
N ALA A 36 -15.55 4.03 -11.62
CA ALA A 36 -14.45 3.17 -11.22
C ALA A 36 -13.81 2.46 -12.43
N ILE A 37 -14.63 2.07 -13.41
CA ILE A 37 -14.17 1.45 -14.65
C ILE A 37 -13.39 2.45 -15.50
N LEU A 38 -13.87 3.69 -15.64
CA LEU A 38 -13.16 4.74 -16.36
C LEU A 38 -11.82 5.08 -15.69
N THR A 39 -11.77 5.12 -14.36
CA THR A 39 -10.52 5.27 -13.61
C THR A 39 -9.57 4.10 -13.87
N MET A 40 -10.05 2.86 -13.83
CA MET A 40 -9.23 1.68 -14.10
C MET A 40 -8.70 1.67 -15.54
N ILE A 41 -9.53 2.02 -16.52
CA ILE A 41 -9.13 2.21 -17.92
C ILE A 41 -8.06 3.30 -18.04
N SER A 42 -8.22 4.42 -17.33
CA SER A 42 -7.21 5.49 -17.31
C SER A 42 -5.89 5.04 -16.70
N ILE A 43 -5.91 4.27 -15.61
CA ILE A 43 -4.69 3.70 -15.01
C ILE A 43 -4.02 2.74 -15.98
N VAL A 44 -4.77 1.80 -16.57
CA VAL A 44 -4.25 0.84 -17.57
C VAL A 44 -3.67 1.60 -18.77
N LYS A 45 -4.34 2.65 -19.24
CA LYS A 45 -3.85 3.49 -20.33
C LYS A 45 -2.55 4.20 -19.95
N ASN A 46 -2.47 4.83 -18.78
CA ASN A 46 -1.25 5.49 -18.31
C ASN A 46 -0.09 4.49 -18.17
N LEU A 47 -0.35 3.30 -17.62
CA LEU A 47 0.62 2.21 -17.53
C LEU A 47 1.06 1.69 -18.89
N HIS A 48 0.18 1.69 -19.89
CA HIS A 48 0.51 1.34 -21.27
C HIS A 48 1.39 2.41 -21.92
N GLU A 49 0.99 3.69 -21.83
CA GLU A 49 1.71 4.83 -22.43
C GLU A 49 3.13 4.99 -21.88
N MET A 50 3.34 4.69 -20.60
CA MET A 50 4.68 4.70 -19.99
C MET A 50 5.50 3.42 -20.25
N GLY A 51 4.98 2.48 -21.04
CA GLY A 51 5.64 1.21 -21.39
C GLY A 51 5.68 0.19 -20.24
N ALA A 52 4.99 0.43 -19.13
CA ALA A 52 4.98 -0.47 -17.98
C ALA A 52 4.25 -1.79 -18.29
N LEU A 53 3.13 -1.74 -19.03
CA LEU A 53 2.41 -2.96 -19.45
C LEU A 53 3.22 -3.81 -20.43
N ASP A 54 3.97 -3.18 -21.33
CA ASP A 54 4.82 -3.88 -22.29
C ASP A 54 6.02 -4.52 -21.58
N THR A 55 6.60 -3.80 -20.61
CA THR A 55 7.65 -4.33 -19.74
C THR A 55 7.14 -5.52 -18.92
N LEU A 56 5.96 -5.42 -18.31
CA LEU A 56 5.30 -6.51 -17.58
C LEU A 56 5.05 -7.72 -18.50
N SER A 57 4.54 -7.49 -19.71
CA SER A 57 4.28 -8.54 -20.69
C SER A 57 5.56 -9.24 -21.13
N ALA A 58 6.61 -8.49 -21.43
CA ALA A 58 7.93 -9.03 -21.78
C ALA A 58 8.57 -9.82 -20.64
N LEU A 59 8.38 -9.40 -19.39
CA LEU A 59 8.81 -10.14 -18.21
C LEU A 59 8.06 -11.47 -18.05
N ILE A 60 6.74 -11.49 -18.31
CA ILE A 60 5.91 -12.69 -18.25
C ILE A 60 6.27 -13.67 -19.39
N GLU A 61 6.49 -13.18 -20.60
CA GLU A 61 6.93 -14.01 -21.74
C GLU A 61 8.30 -14.64 -21.46
N LYS A 62 9.21 -13.87 -20.85
CA LYS A 62 10.55 -14.35 -20.46
C LYS A 62 10.60 -14.90 -19.04
N ARG A 63 9.47 -15.32 -18.47
CA ARG A 63 9.36 -15.77 -17.06
C ARG A 63 10.36 -16.88 -16.70
N ASN A 64 10.67 -17.78 -17.62
CA ASN A 64 11.57 -18.89 -17.37
C ASN A 64 13.03 -18.44 -17.33
N ASP A 65 13.46 -17.60 -18.27
CA ASP A 65 14.86 -17.16 -18.34
C ASP A 65 15.18 -16.10 -17.29
N VAL A 66 14.31 -15.08 -17.15
CA VAL A 66 14.50 -14.00 -16.18
C VAL A 66 14.21 -14.48 -14.76
N GLY A 67 13.17 -15.31 -14.59
CA GLY A 67 12.79 -15.84 -13.28
C GLY A 67 13.85 -16.78 -12.70
N VAL A 68 14.43 -17.68 -13.51
CA VAL A 68 15.49 -18.58 -13.03
C VAL A 68 16.74 -17.81 -12.64
N ILE A 69 17.16 -16.82 -13.43
CA ILE A 69 18.33 -15.99 -13.12
C ILE A 69 18.08 -15.13 -11.88
N ALA A 70 16.91 -14.51 -11.76
CA ALA A 70 16.53 -13.71 -10.60
C ALA A 70 16.47 -14.56 -9.33
N VAL A 71 15.82 -15.73 -9.38
CA VAL A 71 15.75 -16.65 -8.23
C VAL A 71 17.14 -17.15 -7.86
N GLN A 72 17.98 -17.54 -8.82
CA GLN A 72 19.37 -17.96 -8.54
C GLN A 72 20.20 -16.83 -7.92
N GLN A 73 20.02 -15.59 -8.38
CA GLN A 73 20.70 -14.42 -7.82
C GLN A 73 20.23 -14.13 -6.39
N LEU A 74 18.94 -14.27 -6.11
CA LEU A 74 18.35 -14.11 -4.77
C LEU A 74 18.70 -15.27 -3.83
N ASN A 75 18.94 -16.47 -4.37
CA ASN A 75 19.39 -17.65 -3.62
C ASN A 75 20.91 -17.64 -3.35
N LYS A 76 21.62 -16.58 -3.75
CA LYS A 76 23.02 -16.42 -3.37
C LYS A 76 23.10 -16.27 -1.84
N PRO A 77 24.08 -16.92 -1.16
CA PRO A 77 24.23 -16.81 0.30
C PRO A 77 24.32 -15.37 0.81
N GLN A 78 24.87 -14.46 -0.01
CA GLN A 78 24.95 -13.02 0.28
C GLN A 78 23.57 -12.35 0.34
N MET A 79 22.60 -12.84 -0.43
CA MET A 79 21.24 -12.31 -0.50
C MET A 79 20.33 -12.83 0.61
N HIS A 80 20.63 -13.99 1.20
CA HIS A 80 19.80 -14.59 2.26
C HIS A 80 19.57 -13.64 3.45
N LYS A 81 20.62 -12.92 3.90
CA LYS A 81 20.50 -11.97 5.01
C LYS A 81 19.65 -10.76 4.63
N THR A 82 19.84 -10.24 3.41
CA THR A 82 19.07 -9.09 2.91
C THR A 82 17.59 -9.44 2.76
N ILE A 83 17.28 -10.60 2.18
CA ILE A 83 15.90 -11.08 2.04
C ILE A 83 15.28 -11.30 3.42
N LYS A 84 15.99 -11.97 4.33
CA LYS A 84 15.51 -12.20 5.70
C LYS A 84 15.22 -10.88 6.42
N ASN A 85 16.13 -9.92 6.34
CA ASN A 85 15.95 -8.61 6.96
C ASN A 85 14.80 -7.82 6.30
N GLY A 86 14.65 -7.90 4.98
CA GLY A 86 13.55 -7.26 4.24
C GLY A 86 12.19 -7.83 4.63
N ILE A 87 12.07 -9.16 4.70
CA ILE A 87 10.85 -9.83 5.19
C ILE A 87 10.56 -9.45 6.64
N ASN A 88 11.58 -9.42 7.50
CA ASN A 88 11.41 -9.00 8.89
C ASN A 88 10.94 -7.53 9.00
N ALA A 89 11.49 -6.62 8.19
CA ALA A 89 11.06 -5.23 8.14
C ALA A 89 9.62 -5.10 7.64
N PHE A 90 9.24 -5.85 6.60
CA PHE A 90 7.87 -5.91 6.10
C PHE A 90 6.89 -6.43 7.15
N ASN A 91 7.25 -7.53 7.83
CA ASN A 91 6.44 -8.08 8.93
C ASN A 91 6.31 -7.08 10.07
N PHE A 92 7.40 -6.41 10.46
CA PHE A 92 7.35 -5.35 11.48
C PHE A 92 6.38 -4.23 11.08
N LEU A 93 6.44 -3.73 9.85
CA LEU A 93 5.48 -2.73 9.35
C LEU A 93 4.03 -3.24 9.43
N GLY A 94 3.81 -4.52 9.13
CA GLY A 94 2.50 -5.17 9.26
C GLY A 94 1.99 -5.32 10.70
N THR A 95 2.89 -5.32 11.70
CA THR A 95 2.50 -5.34 13.12
C THR A 95 2.14 -3.97 13.70
N LEU A 96 2.44 -2.88 12.97
CA LEU A 96 2.14 -1.53 13.44
C LEU A 96 0.62 -1.26 13.36
N ASN A 97 0.09 -0.57 14.35
CA ASN A 97 -1.28 -0.10 14.31
C ASN A 97 -1.44 0.96 13.18
N PRO A 98 -2.39 0.77 12.23
CA PRO A 98 -2.55 1.69 11.09
C PRO A 98 -2.85 3.14 11.48
N ASP A 99 -3.64 3.38 12.53
CA ASP A 99 -4.01 4.73 12.97
C ASP A 99 -2.83 5.47 13.61
N GLN A 100 -2.00 4.74 14.36
CA GLN A 100 -0.76 5.27 14.93
C GLN A 100 0.25 5.62 13.83
N LEU A 101 0.43 4.71 12.85
CA LEU A 101 1.29 4.94 11.70
C LEU A 101 0.84 6.16 10.88
N LYS A 102 -0.46 6.29 10.62
CA LYS A 102 -1.05 7.45 9.93
C LYS A 102 -0.77 8.75 10.67
N THR A 103 -0.94 8.75 11.99
CA THR A 103 -0.66 9.91 12.84
C THR A 103 0.81 10.33 12.76
N MET A 104 1.74 9.36 12.87
CA MET A 104 3.18 9.61 12.75
C MET A 104 3.57 10.18 11.38
N LEU A 105 3.07 9.57 10.30
CA LEU A 105 3.32 10.02 8.93
C LEU A 105 2.77 11.43 8.68
N SER A 106 1.59 11.75 9.22
CA SER A 106 1.03 13.10 9.15
C SER A 106 1.89 14.11 9.91
N GLY A 107 2.39 13.75 11.09
CA GLY A 107 3.31 14.59 11.86
C GLY A 107 4.62 14.85 11.11
N LEU A 108 5.20 13.82 10.48
CA LEU A 108 6.39 13.96 9.63
C LEU A 108 6.14 14.88 8.44
N SER A 109 5.00 14.72 7.74
CA SER A 109 4.63 15.59 6.62
C SER A 109 4.55 17.06 7.03
N LYS A 110 3.88 17.36 8.15
CA LYS A 110 3.77 18.72 8.69
C LYS A 110 5.13 19.28 9.12
N GLY A 111 6.01 18.44 9.65
CA GLY A 111 7.38 18.82 10.00
C GLY A 111 8.21 19.21 8.78
N MET A 112 8.10 18.45 7.69
CA MET A 112 8.76 18.76 6.42
C MET A 112 8.25 20.06 5.79
N GLU A 113 6.92 20.26 5.78
CA GLU A 113 6.29 21.51 5.31
C GLU A 113 6.81 22.72 6.10
N ARG A 114 6.77 22.65 7.43
CA ARG A 114 7.28 23.73 8.30
C ARG A 114 8.77 23.99 8.12
N ALA A 115 9.56 22.97 7.84
CA ALA A 115 10.99 23.10 7.56
C ALA A 115 11.25 23.75 6.20
N ALA A 116 10.47 23.39 5.17
CA ALA A 116 10.52 24.03 3.86
C ALA A 116 10.13 25.51 3.93
N ASP A 117 9.02 25.83 4.62
CA ASP A 117 8.59 27.22 4.83
C ASP A 117 9.66 28.06 5.55
N SER A 118 10.30 27.49 6.57
CA SER A 118 11.36 28.18 7.31
C SER A 118 12.62 28.42 6.45
N ALA A 119 12.89 27.52 5.49
CA ALA A 119 14.01 27.66 4.57
C ALA A 119 13.73 28.68 3.45
N GLU A 120 12.49 28.75 2.96
CA GLU A 120 12.06 29.70 1.92
C GLU A 120 12.02 31.14 2.43
N ASN A 121 11.67 31.35 3.70
CA ASN A 121 11.58 32.69 4.29
C ASN A 121 12.93 33.28 4.74
N GLU A 122 14.06 32.56 4.59
CA GLU A 122 15.42 32.95 5.06
C GLU A 122 15.50 33.42 6.54
N GLU A 123 14.46 33.17 7.33
CA GLU A 123 14.39 33.59 8.72
C GLU A 123 15.24 32.64 9.57
N THR A 124 16.49 33.02 9.82
CA THR A 124 17.29 32.33 10.83
C THR A 124 16.73 32.66 12.22
N PRO A 125 16.18 31.67 12.95
CA PRO A 125 15.59 31.94 14.24
C PRO A 125 16.67 32.38 15.23
N SER A 126 16.42 33.47 15.95
CA SER A 126 17.31 33.93 17.02
C SER A 126 17.45 32.86 18.11
N LEU A 127 18.60 32.79 18.79
CA LEU A 127 18.83 31.85 19.91
C LEU A 127 17.73 31.94 20.99
N TRP A 128 17.15 33.13 21.19
CA TRP A 128 16.03 33.32 22.10
C TRP A 128 14.72 32.71 21.58
N GLN A 129 14.45 32.86 20.28
CA GLN A 129 13.28 32.24 19.63
C GLN A 129 13.39 30.72 19.62
N LEU A 130 14.59 30.17 19.41
CA LEU A 130 14.88 28.73 19.56
C LEU A 130 14.64 28.26 20.99
N GLY A 131 15.17 28.97 21.99
CA GLY A 131 14.92 28.63 23.40
C GLY A 131 13.42 28.68 23.77
N LYS A 132 12.66 29.60 23.16
CA LYS A 132 11.21 29.68 23.33
C LYS A 132 10.47 28.56 22.60
N SER A 133 10.90 28.19 21.39
CA SER A 133 10.26 27.13 20.60
C SER A 133 10.38 25.76 21.29
N MET A 134 11.48 25.49 21.99
CA MET A 134 11.63 24.26 22.80
C MET A 134 10.61 24.15 23.94
N ARG A 135 9.97 25.25 24.34
CA ARG A 135 9.00 25.30 25.44
C ARG A 135 7.55 25.26 24.97
N THR A 136 7.29 25.17 23.67
CA THR A 136 5.92 25.05 23.17
C THR A 136 5.30 23.71 23.57
N PRO A 137 3.97 23.62 23.71
CA PRO A 137 3.27 22.36 24.00
C PRO A 137 3.63 21.26 23.01
N GLU A 138 3.75 21.58 21.72
CA GLU A 138 4.02 20.63 20.64
C GLU A 138 5.43 20.05 20.77
N THR A 139 6.45 20.89 20.99
CA THR A 139 7.84 20.42 21.11
C THR A 139 8.03 19.60 22.39
N ARG A 140 7.36 19.95 23.49
CA ARG A 140 7.37 19.16 24.72
C ARG A 140 6.72 17.79 24.55
N ALA A 141 5.58 17.72 23.85
CA ALA A 141 4.90 16.45 23.58
C ALA A 141 5.78 15.50 22.76
N THR A 142 6.45 16.01 21.71
CA THR A 142 7.38 15.22 20.90
C THR A 142 8.61 14.77 21.69
N MET A 143 9.18 15.63 22.53
CA MET A 143 10.30 15.26 23.40
C MET A 143 9.90 14.16 24.40
N ALA A 144 8.72 14.26 25.01
CA ALA A 144 8.20 13.24 25.91
C ALA A 144 8.00 11.90 25.18
N MET A 145 7.38 11.92 24.00
CA MET A 145 7.22 10.74 23.15
C MET A 145 8.57 10.09 22.77
N MET A 146 9.57 10.91 22.41
CA MET A 146 10.91 10.41 22.12
C MET A 146 11.55 9.74 23.34
N MET A 147 11.37 10.30 24.53
CA MET A 147 11.90 9.69 25.77
C MET A 147 11.26 8.33 26.05
N GLU A 148 9.93 8.22 25.94
CA GLU A 148 9.22 6.94 26.09
C GLU A 148 9.65 5.92 25.02
N PHE A 149 9.82 6.35 23.77
CA PHE A 149 10.34 5.51 22.71
C PHE A 149 11.75 4.99 23.00
N LEU A 150 12.65 5.85 23.48
CA LEU A 150 14.01 5.47 23.88
C LEU A 150 14.00 4.49 25.05
N GLN A 151 13.09 4.66 26.01
CA GLN A 151 12.93 3.74 27.14
C GLN A 151 12.47 2.36 26.66
N GLY A 152 11.42 2.28 25.83
CA GLY A 152 10.95 1.01 25.26
C GLY A 152 12.00 0.32 24.38
N MET A 153 12.81 1.09 23.64
CA MET A 153 13.96 0.54 22.91
C MET A 153 14.99 -0.06 23.87
N GLY A 154 15.28 0.61 24.98
CA GLY A 154 16.19 0.13 26.02
C GLY A 154 15.71 -1.17 26.68
N GLU A 155 14.41 -1.31 26.91
CA GLU A 155 13.79 -2.54 27.43
C GLU A 155 14.03 -3.71 26.47
N GLY A 156 13.70 -3.56 25.18
CA GLY A 156 13.91 -4.60 24.17
C GLY A 156 15.38 -4.98 23.97
N LEU A 157 16.33 -4.04 24.11
CA LEU A 157 17.77 -4.34 24.04
C LEU A 157 18.28 -5.12 25.25
N ASN A 158 17.67 -4.96 26.42
CA ASN A 158 18.05 -5.67 27.64
C ASN A 158 17.45 -7.08 27.73
N GLU A 159 16.40 -7.37 26.95
CA GLU A 159 15.83 -8.72 26.81
C GLU A 159 16.69 -9.66 25.94
N VAL A 160 17.60 -9.12 25.13
CA VAL A 160 18.55 -9.93 24.34
C VAL A 160 19.62 -10.51 25.28
N PRO A 161 19.80 -11.85 25.34
CA PRO A 161 20.81 -12.46 26.20
C PRO A 161 22.19 -11.90 25.83
N ARG A 162 22.84 -11.22 26.78
CA ARG A 162 24.24 -10.82 26.61
C ARG A 162 25.07 -12.09 26.55
N HIS A 163 25.45 -12.51 25.36
CA HIS A 163 26.51 -13.50 25.19
C HIS A 163 27.79 -12.88 25.75
N ASN A 164 28.17 -13.28 26.97
CA ASN A 164 29.47 -12.95 27.55
C ASN A 164 30.56 -13.45 26.60
N LYS A 165 31.52 -12.57 26.30
CA LYS A 165 32.76 -12.91 25.61
C LYS A 165 33.61 -13.86 26.45
#